data_AF-A0A7X9AW13-F1
#
_entry.id   AF-A0A7X9AW13-F1
#
_cell.length_a   1.000
_cell.length_b   1.000
_cell.length_c   1.000
_cell.angle_alpha   90.00
_cell.angle_beta   90.00
_cell.angle_gamma   90.00
#
_symmetry.space_group_name_H-M   'P 1'
#
loop_
_entity.id
_entity.type
_entity.pdbx_description
1 polymer ?
#
loop_
_entity_poly.entity_id
_entity_poly.type
_entity_poly.pdbx_seq_one_letter_code
_entity_poly.pdbx_strand_id
1 'polypeptide(L)'
;KLGSNGVYVTTVIGPKTARNIVDFFASETGKELLQRLDALGINPLGTGVTADTAGTAEAAGTAPLAGKTFVITGTLSEEREAVAAKIRAAGGTVSSAVSRNTNYLVAGANVGARKTEKAAQLGVRVIGEEELRAMLKQGGG
;
A
#
# COMPACT_ATOMS: atom_id res chain seq x y z
N LYS A 1 -0.22 25.49 12.44
CA LYS A 1 0.84 25.26 13.45
C LYS A 1 1.47 23.91 13.15
N LEU A 2 2.79 23.89 13.03
CA LEU A 2 3.63 22.78 12.57
C LEU A 2 3.51 21.58 13.53
N GLY A 3 2.97 20.45 13.06
CA GLY A 3 3.01 19.18 13.77
C GLY A 3 4.20 18.36 13.27
N SER A 4 5.11 18.01 14.16
CA SER A 4 6.46 17.49 13.89
C SER A 4 6.54 16.09 13.25
N ASN A 5 5.57 15.62 12.47
CA ASN A 5 5.60 14.27 11.87
C ASN A 5 5.05 14.16 10.44
N GLY A 6 5.15 15.21 9.61
CA GLY A 6 5.14 15.16 8.14
C GLY A 6 4.18 14.18 7.44
N VAL A 7 2.98 13.99 7.97
CA VAL A 7 1.86 13.30 7.34
C VAL A 7 0.74 14.33 7.22
N TYR A 8 0.60 14.92 6.03
CA TYR A 8 -0.59 15.68 5.70
C TYR A 8 -1.69 14.67 5.36
N VAL A 9 -2.52 14.33 6.32
CA VAL A 9 -3.88 13.85 6.03
C VAL A 9 -4.82 14.92 6.58
N THR A 10 -5.01 15.98 5.82
CA THR A 10 -6.11 16.89 6.08
C THR A 10 -7.38 16.25 5.52
N THR A 11 -7.92 15.24 6.21
CA THR A 11 -9.29 14.79 5.94
C THR A 11 -10.20 15.68 6.77
N VAL A 12 -10.53 16.87 6.26
CA VAL A 12 -11.68 17.59 6.81
C VAL A 12 -12.90 16.74 6.44
N ILE A 13 -13.38 15.94 7.39
CA ILE A 13 -14.66 15.25 7.22
C ILE A 13 -15.74 16.31 7.28
N GLY A 14 -16.43 16.52 6.16
CA GLY A 14 -17.57 17.43 6.11
C GLY A 14 -18.69 16.96 7.04
N PRO A 15 -19.51 17.87 7.58
CA PRO A 15 -20.54 17.54 8.58
C PRO A 15 -21.54 16.48 8.10
N LYS A 16 -21.84 16.43 6.79
CA LYS A 16 -22.70 15.39 6.19
C LYS A 16 -22.08 14.00 6.29
N THR A 17 -20.79 13.88 5.93
CA THR A 17 -20.08 12.61 5.97
C THR A 17 -19.90 12.14 7.41
N ALA A 18 -19.55 13.04 8.33
CA ALA A 18 -19.45 12.73 9.75
C ALA A 18 -20.77 12.17 10.30
N ARG A 19 -21.89 12.81 9.94
CA ARG A 19 -23.22 12.37 10.34
C ARG A 19 -23.56 10.99 9.80
N ASN A 20 -23.33 10.74 8.51
CA ASN A 20 -23.58 9.43 7.90
C ASN A 20 -22.78 8.30 8.57
N ILE A 21 -21.53 8.56 8.98
CA ILE A 21 -20.72 7.59 9.71
C ILE A 21 -21.38 7.24 11.05
N VAL A 22 -21.75 8.26 11.83
CA VAL A 22 -22.41 8.07 13.13
C VAL A 22 -23.77 7.37 12.98
N ASP A 23 -24.58 7.79 12.02
CA ASP A 23 -25.89 7.20 11.73
C ASP A 23 -25.76 5.72 11.33
N PHE A 24 -24.76 5.36 10.52
CA PHE A 24 -24.51 3.98 10.14
C PHE A 24 -24.18 3.10 11.36
N PHE A 25 -23.27 3.54 12.23
CA PHE A 25 -22.91 2.78 13.43
C PHE A 25 -24.02 2.76 14.50
N ALA A 26 -24.94 3.73 14.47
CA ALA A 26 -26.13 3.72 15.31
C ALA A 26 -27.25 2.81 14.76
N SER A 27 -27.26 2.52 13.45
CA SER A 27 -28.29 1.72 12.78
C SER A 27 -28.22 0.23 13.17
N GLU A 28 -29.37 -0.43 13.13
CA GLU A 28 -29.47 -1.89 13.36
C GLU A 28 -28.65 -2.68 12.34
N THR A 29 -28.68 -2.27 11.06
CA THR A 29 -27.89 -2.89 9.99
C THR A 29 -26.38 -2.80 10.25
N GLY A 30 -25.90 -1.67 10.78
CA GLY A 30 -24.49 -1.50 11.15
C GLY A 30 -24.08 -2.43 12.29
N LYS A 31 -24.95 -2.58 13.31
CA LYS A 31 -24.71 -3.48 14.45
C LYS A 31 -24.72 -4.95 14.03
N GLU A 32 -25.68 -5.37 13.20
CA GLU A 32 -25.73 -6.72 12.65
C GLU A 32 -24.46 -7.06 11.85
N LEU A 33 -23.97 -6.12 11.05
CA LEU A 33 -22.72 -6.30 10.31
C LEU A 33 -21.54 -6.50 11.27
N LEU A 34 -21.41 -5.67 12.31
CA LEU A 34 -20.34 -5.79 13.30
C LEU A 34 -20.41 -7.12 14.07
N GLN A 35 -21.61 -7.58 14.43
CA GLN A 35 -21.81 -8.89 15.06
C GLN A 35 -21.41 -10.05 14.14
N ARG A 36 -21.70 -9.96 12.84
CA ARG A 36 -21.27 -10.97 11.86
C ARG A 36 -19.74 -10.98 11.69
N LEU A 37 -19.11 -9.81 11.67
CA LEU A 37 -17.66 -9.72 11.61
C LEU A 37 -17.01 -10.33 12.86
N ASP A 38 -17.54 -10.03 14.04
CA ASP A 38 -17.10 -10.61 15.32
C ASP A 38 -17.28 -12.14 15.37
N ALA A 39 -18.45 -12.64 14.93
CA ALA A 39 -18.73 -14.07 14.86
C ALA A 39 -17.80 -14.83 13.90
N LEU A 40 -17.29 -14.15 12.86
CA LEU A 40 -16.30 -14.69 11.94
C LEU A 40 -14.85 -14.52 12.43
N GLY A 41 -14.65 -13.95 13.62
CA GLY A 41 -13.32 -13.61 14.16
C GLY A 41 -12.60 -12.52 13.36
N ILE A 42 -13.33 -11.79 12.50
CA ILE A 42 -12.78 -10.69 11.70
C ILE A 42 -12.74 -9.47 12.60
N ASN A 43 -11.62 -9.30 13.29
CA ASN A 43 -11.30 -8.07 13.98
C ASN A 43 -10.49 -7.18 13.03
N PRO A 44 -11.09 -6.17 12.36
CA PRO A 44 -10.33 -5.17 11.65
C PRO A 44 -9.60 -4.33 12.71
N LEU A 45 -8.46 -4.84 13.18
CA LEU A 45 -7.46 -4.02 13.83
C LEU A 45 -7.17 -2.93 12.81
N GLY A 46 -7.66 -1.73 13.11
CA GLY A 46 -7.24 -0.56 12.38
C GLY A 46 -5.73 -0.56 12.46
N THR A 47 -5.07 -0.92 11.36
CA THR A 47 -3.74 -0.39 11.10
C THR A 47 -3.99 1.11 10.91
N GLY A 48 -4.11 1.80 12.04
CA GLY A 48 -3.52 3.11 12.11
C GLY A 48 -2.17 2.95 11.43
N VAL A 49 -1.82 3.91 10.59
CA VAL A 49 -0.43 4.12 10.22
C VAL A 49 0.30 4.54 11.51
N THR A 50 0.35 3.66 12.50
CA THR A 50 1.31 3.60 13.57
C THR A 50 2.44 2.77 12.99
N ALA A 51 3.65 3.27 13.18
CA ALA A 51 4.88 2.83 12.54
C ALA A 51 5.35 1.43 12.97
N ASP A 52 4.43 0.53 13.32
CA ASP A 52 4.70 -0.78 13.91
C ASP A 52 3.75 -1.81 13.31
N THR A 53 4.03 -2.21 12.06
CA THR A 53 3.74 -3.57 11.62
C THR A 53 4.99 -4.12 10.96
N ALA A 54 6.04 -4.17 11.77
CA ALA A 54 7.02 -5.23 11.67
C ALA A 54 6.30 -6.55 12.00
N GLY A 55 6.14 -7.40 10.99
CA GLY A 55 5.99 -8.84 11.15
C GLY A 55 4.58 -9.34 11.49
N THR A 56 3.93 -9.98 10.52
CA THR A 56 3.77 -11.45 10.54
C THR A 56 3.42 -11.93 9.13
N ALA A 57 4.44 -12.33 8.39
CA ALA A 57 4.38 -13.46 7.48
C ALA A 57 5.80 -14.02 7.40
N GLU A 58 6.21 -14.68 8.50
CA GLU A 58 7.22 -15.72 8.39
C GLU A 58 6.64 -16.83 7.52
N ALA A 59 6.91 -16.74 6.22
CA ALA A 59 7.12 -17.91 5.40
C ALA A 59 8.60 -17.86 5.01
N ALA A 60 9.40 -18.63 5.73
CA ALA A 60 10.76 -18.95 5.35
C ALA A 60 10.77 -19.49 3.91
N GLY A 61 11.59 -18.87 3.05
CA GLY A 61 11.87 -19.38 1.71
C GLY A 61 12.18 -18.27 0.70
N THR A 62 13.47 -17.92 0.58
CA THR A 62 14.15 -17.57 -0.69
C THR A 62 13.40 -16.70 -1.73
N ALA A 63 12.58 -15.74 -1.30
CA ALA A 63 11.85 -14.89 -2.25
C ALA A 63 12.61 -13.57 -2.46
N PRO A 64 12.98 -13.20 -3.70
CA PRO A 64 13.84 -12.04 -4.00
C PRO A 64 13.36 -10.72 -3.41
N LEU A 65 12.04 -10.57 -3.26
CA LEU A 65 11.37 -9.32 -2.94
C LEU A 65 10.63 -9.37 -1.59
N ALA A 66 10.91 -10.36 -0.74
CA ALA A 66 10.27 -10.52 0.56
C ALA A 66 10.34 -9.23 1.41
N GLY A 67 9.17 -8.77 1.88
CA GLY A 67 9.07 -7.59 2.77
C GLY A 67 9.27 -6.23 2.09
N LYS A 68 9.46 -6.18 0.77
CA LYS A 68 9.60 -4.92 0.01
C LYS A 68 8.25 -4.45 -0.53
N THR A 69 7.98 -3.15 -0.43
CA THR A 69 6.77 -2.53 -0.99
C THR A 69 7.06 -1.79 -2.29
N PHE A 70 6.29 -2.08 -3.34
CA PHE A 70 6.39 -1.52 -4.67
C PHE A 70 5.17 -0.68 -5.01
N VAL A 71 5.37 0.45 -5.68
CA VAL A 71 4.29 1.25 -6.28
C VAL A 71 4.50 1.28 -7.79
N ILE A 72 3.45 0.98 -8.54
CA ILE A 72 3.50 0.96 -10.00
C ILE A 72 2.90 2.26 -10.54
N THR A 73 3.59 2.91 -11.48
CA THR A 73 3.14 4.14 -12.14
C THR A 73 3.53 4.20 -13.61
N GLY A 74 2.69 4.87 -14.42
CA GLY A 74 2.85 4.95 -15.87
C GLY A 74 2.20 3.79 -16.62
N THR A 75 2.40 3.79 -17.93
CA THR A 75 2.02 2.71 -18.84
C THR A 75 3.18 1.73 -18.90
N LEU A 76 2.97 0.53 -18.34
CA LEU A 76 3.93 -0.56 -18.45
C LEU A 76 3.76 -1.27 -19.79
N SER A 77 4.79 -1.99 -20.22
CA SER A 77 4.72 -2.85 -21.41
C SER A 77 3.83 -4.07 -21.17
N GLU A 78 3.72 -4.49 -19.90
CA GLU A 78 2.84 -5.56 -19.44
C GLU A 78 1.62 -5.01 -18.68
N GLU A 79 0.56 -5.83 -18.57
CA GLU A 79 -0.61 -5.46 -17.79
C GLU A 79 -0.21 -5.23 -16.32
N ARG A 80 -0.67 -4.12 -15.74
CA ARG A 80 -0.33 -3.74 -14.36
C ARG A 80 -0.64 -4.85 -13.36
N GLU A 81 -1.72 -5.59 -13.60
CA GLU A 81 -2.14 -6.71 -12.76
C GLU A 81 -1.17 -7.90 -12.85
N ALA A 82 -0.70 -8.22 -14.06
CA ALA A 82 0.31 -9.26 -14.28
C ALA A 82 1.64 -8.94 -13.57
N VAL A 83 2.10 -7.69 -13.66
CA VAL A 83 3.30 -7.24 -12.95
C VAL A 83 3.10 -7.29 -11.43
N ALA A 84 1.93 -6.87 -10.95
CA ALA A 84 1.60 -6.96 -9.54
C ALA A 84 1.57 -8.41 -9.04
N ALA A 85 1.07 -9.35 -9.84
CA ALA A 85 1.09 -10.77 -9.54
C ALA A 85 2.54 -11.30 -9.44
N LYS A 86 3.44 -10.92 -10.35
CA LYS A 86 4.86 -11.31 -10.29
C LYS A 86 5.56 -10.79 -9.02
N ILE A 87 5.28 -9.54 -8.64
CA ILE A 87 5.84 -8.95 -7.41
C ILE A 87 5.36 -9.71 -6.18
N ARG A 88 4.05 -10.01 -6.10
CA ARG A 88 3.47 -10.80 -5.01
C ARG A 88 4.01 -12.23 -4.97
N ALA A 89 4.17 -12.87 -6.12
CA ALA A 89 4.75 -14.20 -6.23
C ALA A 89 6.22 -14.23 -5.73
N ALA A 90 6.95 -13.13 -5.89
CA ALA A 90 8.30 -12.96 -5.36
C ALA A 90 8.35 -12.45 -3.90
N GLY A 91 7.21 -12.42 -3.18
CA GLY A 91 7.12 -12.02 -1.77
C GLY A 91 7.02 -10.50 -1.53
N GLY A 92 6.89 -9.70 -2.58
CA GLY A 92 6.75 -8.25 -2.50
C GLY A 92 5.29 -7.80 -2.35
N THR A 93 5.09 -6.63 -1.74
CA THR A 93 3.76 -6.01 -1.60
C THR A 93 3.58 -4.91 -2.65
N VAL A 94 2.40 -4.80 -3.25
CA VAL A 94 2.10 -3.75 -4.24
C VAL A 94 1.08 -2.76 -3.68
N SER A 95 1.43 -1.48 -3.69
CA SER A 95 0.56 -0.38 -3.29
C SER A 95 0.24 0.55 -4.45
N SER A 96 -0.91 1.22 -4.38
CA SER A 96 -1.39 2.17 -5.39
C SER A 96 -0.83 3.58 -5.21
N ALA A 97 -0.26 3.88 -4.03
CA ALA A 97 0.21 5.20 -3.64
C ALA A 97 1.60 5.16 -3.00
N VAL A 98 2.44 6.16 -3.34
CA VAL A 98 3.76 6.33 -2.74
C VAL A 98 3.59 6.83 -1.30
N SER A 99 4.14 6.08 -0.36
CA SER A 99 4.17 6.35 1.08
C SER A 99 5.59 6.21 1.60
N ARG A 100 5.83 6.62 2.86
CA ARG A 100 7.15 6.44 3.53
C ARG A 100 7.56 4.97 3.65
N ASN A 101 6.59 4.04 3.60
CA ASN A 101 6.86 2.60 3.65
C ASN A 101 7.09 2.00 2.26
N THR A 102 7.05 2.81 1.20
CA THR A 102 7.34 2.35 -0.16
C THR A 102 8.85 2.25 -0.34
N ASN A 103 9.35 1.08 -0.74
CA ASN A 103 10.77 0.91 -1.02
C ASN A 103 11.11 1.27 -2.47
N TYR A 104 10.24 0.90 -3.41
CA TYR A 104 10.49 1.09 -4.84
C TYR A 104 9.29 1.67 -5.58
N LEU A 105 9.54 2.64 -6.45
CA LEU A 105 8.58 3.13 -7.44
C LEU A 105 8.95 2.56 -8.82
N VAL A 106 8.10 1.69 -9.37
CA VAL A 106 8.26 1.16 -10.72
C VAL A 106 7.67 2.16 -11.71
N ALA A 107 8.55 2.78 -12.50
CA ALA A 107 8.23 3.80 -13.50
C ALA A 107 8.18 3.19 -14.90
N GLY A 108 6.99 3.16 -15.52
CA GLY A 108 6.78 2.78 -16.92
C GLY A 108 6.89 3.97 -17.89
N ALA A 109 6.39 3.81 -19.12
CA ALA A 109 6.28 4.91 -20.09
C ALA A 109 5.21 5.94 -19.63
N ASN A 110 5.39 7.22 -19.96
CA ASN A 110 4.46 8.29 -19.61
C ASN A 110 4.12 8.39 -18.09
N VAL A 111 5.14 8.35 -17.23
CA VAL A 111 4.91 8.60 -15.80
C VAL A 111 4.49 10.04 -15.55
N GLY A 112 3.38 10.23 -14.83
CA GLY A 112 2.98 11.55 -14.35
C GLY A 112 3.93 12.10 -13.28
N ALA A 113 4.39 13.35 -13.47
CA ALA A 113 5.38 14.04 -12.63
C ALA A 113 5.08 13.96 -11.11
N ARG A 114 3.81 13.99 -10.71
CA ARG A 114 3.38 13.97 -9.30
C ARG A 114 3.85 12.76 -8.50
N LYS A 115 3.88 11.56 -9.10
CA LYS A 115 4.29 10.34 -8.38
C LYS A 115 5.81 10.24 -8.30
N THR A 116 6.52 10.68 -9.34
CA THR A 116 7.98 10.73 -9.37
C THR A 116 8.53 11.77 -8.39
N GLU A 117 7.94 12.97 -8.35
CA GLU A 117 8.28 14.00 -7.36
C GLU A 117 8.03 13.52 -5.94
N LYS A 118 6.88 12.87 -5.68
CA LYS A 118 6.57 12.34 -4.35
C LYS A 118 7.56 11.26 -3.92
N ALA A 119 8.00 10.40 -4.84
CA ALA A 119 9.04 9.42 -4.55
C ALA A 119 10.39 10.08 -4.25
N ALA A 120 10.79 11.07 -5.06
CA ALA A 120 12.03 11.84 -4.83
C ALA A 120 12.02 12.56 -3.47
N GLN A 121 10.91 13.20 -3.10
CA GLN A 121 10.76 13.88 -1.81
C GLN A 121 10.83 12.92 -0.61
N LEU A 122 10.39 11.68 -0.79
CA LEU A 122 10.37 10.65 0.25
C LEU A 122 11.62 9.75 0.24
N GLY A 123 12.57 10.00 -0.67
CA GLY A 123 13.77 9.17 -0.82
C GLY A 123 13.48 7.75 -1.34
N VAL A 124 12.34 7.54 -1.98
CA VAL A 124 11.94 6.25 -2.54
C VAL A 124 12.70 6.02 -3.84
N ARG A 125 13.31 4.83 -3.98
CA ARG A 125 14.10 4.49 -5.16
C ARG A 125 13.19 4.26 -6.36
N VAL A 126 13.40 5.02 -7.42
CA VAL A 126 12.67 4.86 -8.68
C VAL A 126 13.42 3.85 -9.54
N ILE A 127 12.72 2.81 -10.01
CA ILE A 127 13.26 1.74 -10.85
C ILE A 127 12.42 1.57 -12.10
N GLY A 128 13.05 1.14 -13.19
CA GLY A 128 12.34 0.78 -14.42
C GLY A 128 11.76 -0.63 -14.39
N GLU A 129 11.00 -0.95 -15.45
CA GLU A 129 10.43 -2.30 -15.68
C GLU A 129 11.53 -3.36 -15.85
N GLU A 130 12.64 -3.00 -16.51
CA GLU A 130 13.79 -3.88 -16.69
C GLU A 130 14.54 -4.17 -15.38
N GLU A 131 14.70 -3.15 -14.53
CA GLU A 131 15.30 -3.32 -13.19
C GLU A 131 14.44 -4.23 -12.33
N LEU A 132 13.11 -4.05 -12.34
CA LEU A 132 12.19 -4.94 -11.63
C LEU A 132 12.37 -6.39 -12.10
N ARG A 133 12.46 -6.60 -13.42
CA ARG A 133 12.67 -7.93 -14.00
C ARG A 133 14.02 -8.52 -13.60
N ALA A 134 15.07 -7.71 -13.49
CA ALA A 134 16.38 -8.14 -13.00
C ALA A 134 16.32 -8.53 -11.51
N MET A 135 15.62 -7.77 -10.67
CA MET A 135 15.42 -8.09 -9.24
C MET A 135 14.62 -9.38 -9.05
N LEU A 136 13.59 -9.61 -9.88
CA LEU A 136 12.83 -10.86 -9.89
C LEU A 136 13.68 -12.07 -10.28
N LYS A 137 14.68 -11.90 -11.16
CA LYS A 137 15.61 -12.97 -11.56
C LYS A 137 16.73 -13.22 -10.54
N GLN A 138 17.20 -12.19 -9.84
CA GLN A 138 18.39 -12.30 -8.97
C GLN A 138 18.15 -12.97 -7.61
N GLY A 139 16.93 -13.03 -7.08
CA GLY A 139 16.67 -13.76 -5.83
C GLY A 139 16.20 -15.20 -6.02
N GLY A 140 16.46 -15.80 -7.19
CA GLY A 140 16.25 -17.21 -7.45
C GLY A 140 17.55 -18.02 -7.51
N GLY A 141 18.61 -17.55 -6.84
CA GLY A 141 19.92 -18.22 -6.75
C GLY A 141 20.16 -18.83 -5.38
#